data_AF-A0A816XBU0-F1
#
_entry.id   AF-A0A816XBU0-F1
#
_cell.length_a   1.000
_cell.length_b   1.000
_cell.length_c   1.000
_cell.angle_alpha   90.00
_cell.angle_beta   90.00
_cell.angle_gamma   90.00
#
_symmetry.space_group_name_H-M   'P 1'
#
loop_
_entity.id
_entity.type
_entity.pdbx_description
1 polymer ?
#
loop_
_entity_poly.entity_id
_entity_poly.type
_entity_poly.pdbx_seq_one_letter_code
_entity_poly.pdbx_strand_id
1 'polypeptide(L)' 'MSNTEPFGSSFSPPMPPPPPPMNHWWCNNCHQVNSRARYQCTLCRGNDTYDLCEHCIGQSSTVHPGHPFALMPAFNIIHY' A
#
# COMPACT_ATOMS: atom_id res chain seq x y z
N MET A 1 30.70 9.14 51.33
CA MET A 1 30.90 9.82 50.03
C MET A 1 30.03 9.10 49.01
N SER A 2 29.03 9.78 48.47
CA SER A 2 28.03 9.19 47.57
C SER A 2 28.68 8.89 46.21
N ASN A 3 28.55 7.65 45.75
CA ASN A 3 28.98 7.25 44.41
C ASN A 3 28.10 7.95 43.37
N THR A 4 28.68 8.85 42.59
CA THR A 4 28.06 9.40 41.39
C THR A 4 28.44 8.49 40.23
N GLU A 5 27.50 7.64 39.81
CA GLU A 5 27.61 6.88 38.58
C GLU A 5 27.51 7.87 37.39
N PRO A 6 28.51 7.95 36.49
CA PRO A 6 28.44 8.88 35.37
C PRO A 6 27.45 8.34 34.33
N PHE A 7 26.37 9.09 34.13
CA PHE A 7 25.59 9.20 32.91
C PHE A 7 25.63 7.99 31.97
N GLY A 8 24.61 7.13 32.10
CA GLY A 8 24.25 6.14 31.10
C GLY A 8 24.12 6.81 29.73
N SER A 9 25.13 6.59 28.89
CA SER A 9 25.13 7.03 27.50
C SER A 9 24.27 6.05 26.72
N SER A 10 22.99 6.36 26.61
CA SER A 10 22.03 5.64 25.79
C SER A 10 22.33 5.94 24.32
N PHE A 11 23.31 5.25 23.76
CA PHE A 11 23.55 5.23 22.32
C PHE A 11 22.42 4.41 21.70
N SER A 12 21.33 5.06 21.32
CA SER A 12 20.29 4.45 20.49
C SER A 12 20.94 3.98 19.18
N PRO A 13 20.77 2.71 18.77
CA PRO A 13 21.33 2.24 17.52
C PRO A 13 20.74 3.01 16.33
N PRO A 14 21.50 3.18 15.24
CA PRO A 14 20.99 3.80 14.03
C PRO A 14 19.80 2.97 13.51
N MET A 15 18.70 3.66 13.17
CA MET A 15 17.55 3.02 12.56
C MET A 15 17.99 2.31 11.26
N PRO A 16 17.50 1.09 10.99
CA PRO A 16 17.75 0.45 9.71
C PRO A 16 17.20 1.34 8.58
N PRO A 17 17.82 1.29 7.37
CA PRO A 17 17.32 2.03 6.22
C PRO A 17 15.84 1.70 5.99
N PRO A 18 15.01 2.69 5.62
CA PRO A 18 13.61 2.43 5.29
C PRO A 18 13.56 1.33 4.21
N PRO A 19 12.66 0.34 4.35
CA PRO A 19 12.50 -0.68 3.33
C PRO A 19 12.27 -0.03 1.97
N PRO A 20 12.76 -0.62 0.87
CA PRO A 20 12.54 -0.08 -0.47
C PRO A 20 11.05 0.20 -0.69
N PRO A 21 10.68 1.21 -1.50
CA PRO A 21 9.28 1.53 -1.77
C PRO A 21 8.65 0.30 -2.42
N MET A 22 8.01 -0.52 -1.59
CA MET A 22 7.24 -1.64 -2.05
C MET A 22 6.01 -1.02 -2.69
N ASN A 23 5.88 -1.21 -4.00
CA ASN A 23 4.75 -0.73 -4.80
C ASN A 23 3.49 -1.51 -4.42
N HIS A 24 3.05 -1.29 -3.18
CA HIS A 24 1.95 -1.99 -2.53
C HIS A 24 0.66 -1.31 -2.92
N TRP A 25 -0.24 -2.08 -3.51
CA TRP A 25 -1.63 -1.69 -3.69
C TRP A 25 -2.50 -2.58 -2.81
N TRP A 26 -3.64 -2.04 -2.39
CA TRP A 26 -4.59 -2.73 -1.53
C TRP A 26 -5.99 -2.64 -2.12
N CYS A 27 -6.75 -3.71 -1.97
CA CYS A 27 -8.15 -3.73 -2.38
C CYS A 27 -8.97 -2.84 -1.43
N ASN A 28 -9.72 -1.87 -1.95
CA ASN A 28 -10.57 -0.98 -1.16
C ASN A 28 -11.77 -1.68 -0.52
N ASN A 29 -12.11 -2.90 -0.97
CA ASN A 29 -13.22 -3.68 -0.42
C ASN A 29 -12.78 -4.67 0.67
N CYS A 30 -11.74 -5.47 0.42
CA CYS A 30 -11.30 -6.51 1.35
C CYS A 30 -9.96 -6.23 2.03
N HIS A 31 -9.31 -5.10 1.72
CA HIS A 31 -8.01 -4.68 2.23
C HIS A 31 -6.86 -5.68 1.99
N GLN A 32 -7.04 -6.61 1.05
CA GLN A 32 -5.98 -7.53 0.65
C GLN A 32 -4.89 -6.78 -0.13
N VAL A 33 -3.64 -7.01 0.24
CA VAL A 33 -2.47 -6.38 -0.36
C VAL A 33 -1.91 -7.26 -1.48
N ASN A 34 -1.49 -6.65 -2.59
CA ASN A 34 -0.79 -7.31 -3.70
C ASN A 34 -1.45 -8.61 -4.19
N SER A 35 -2.73 -8.54 -4.56
CA SER A 35 -3.38 -9.67 -5.25
C SER A 35 -2.81 -9.90 -6.65
N ARG A 36 -3.08 -11.07 -7.23
CA ARG A 36 -2.58 -11.44 -8.56
C ARG A 36 -3.05 -10.48 -9.65
N ALA A 37 -4.27 -9.96 -9.57
CA ALA A 37 -4.79 -8.93 -10.46
C ALA A 37 -5.32 -7.71 -9.68
N ARG A 38 -4.95 -6.51 -10.16
CA ARG A 38 -5.44 -5.21 -9.67
C ARG A 38 -6.42 -4.65 -10.68
N TYR A 39 -7.63 -4.36 -10.25
CA TYR A 39 -8.64 -3.68 -11.05
C TYR A 39 -8.80 -2.26 -10.52
N GLN A 40 -8.30 -1.28 -11.26
CA GLN A 40 -8.41 0.13 -10.88
C GLN A 40 -9.61 0.77 -11.58
N CYS A 41 -10.40 1.55 -10.85
CA CYS A 41 -11.45 2.37 -11.43
C CYS A 41 -10.84 3.41 -12.39
N THR A 42 -11.36 3.50 -13.60
CA THR A 42 -10.85 4.45 -14.62
C THR A 42 -11.46 5.84 -14.54
N LEU A 43 -12.57 5.98 -13.79
CA LEU A 43 -13.23 7.27 -13.54
C LEU A 43 -12.69 7.96 -12.29
N CYS A 44 -12.39 7.20 -11.24
CA CYS A 44 -11.80 7.74 -10.04
C CYS A 44 -10.32 8.11 -10.26
N ARG A 45 -10.00 9.39 -10.06
CA ARG A 45 -8.66 9.97 -10.29
C ARG A 45 -8.24 10.84 -9.11
N GLY A 46 -6.94 11.08 -9.00
CA GLY A 46 -6.39 11.89 -7.90
C GLY A 46 -6.29 11.08 -6.61
N ASN A 47 -6.97 11.53 -5.56
CA ASN A 47 -6.90 10.94 -4.22
C ASN A 47 -7.91 9.80 -3.99
N ASP A 48 -8.93 9.69 -4.85
CA ASP A 48 -10.04 8.74 -4.66
C ASP A 48 -9.84 7.46 -5.47
N THR A 49 -8.60 7.01 -5.68
CA THR A 49 -8.34 5.81 -6.47
C THR A 49 -8.98 4.58 -5.82
N TYR A 50 -9.96 4.00 -6.52
CA TYR A 50 -10.64 2.80 -6.06
C TYR A 50 -10.08 1.57 -6.77
N ASP A 51 -9.38 0.73 -6.00
CA ASP A 51 -8.75 -0.50 -6.46
C ASP A 51 -9.49 -1.72 -5.92
N LEU A 52 -9.74 -2.70 -6.78
CA LEU A 52 -10.36 -3.97 -6.43
C LEU A 52 -9.44 -5.14 -6.81
N CYS A 53 -9.45 -6.21 -6.03
CA CYS A 53 -8.81 -7.46 -6.41
C CYS A 53 -9.72 -8.33 -7.27
N GLU A 54 -9.16 -9.40 -7.84
CA GLU A 54 -9.87 -10.40 -8.64
C GLU A 54 -11.08 -11.06 -7.95
N HIS A 55 -11.10 -11.10 -6.62
CA HIS A 55 -12.24 -11.63 -5.87
C HIS A 55 -13.34 -10.59 -5.67
N CYS A 56 -12.97 -9.31 -5.55
CA CYS A 56 -13.92 -8.24 -5.26
C CYS A 56 -14.46 -7.53 -6.51
N ILE A 57 -13.84 -7.73 -7.68
CA ILE A 57 -14.30 -7.12 -8.94
C ILE A 57 -15.73 -7.53 -9.30
N GLY A 58 -16.15 -8.75 -8.95
CA GLY A 58 -17.53 -9.20 -9.17
C GLY A 58 -18.55 -8.44 -8.31
N GLN A 59 -18.12 -7.82 -7.21
CA GLN A 59 -18.94 -6.96 -6.37
C GLN A 59 -18.81 -5.48 -6.73
N SER A 60 -18.08 -5.13 -7.79
CA SER A 60 -17.83 -3.74 -8.18
C SER A 60 -19.11 -2.94 -8.33
N SER A 61 -20.17 -3.51 -8.91
CA SER A 61 -21.49 -2.86 -9.04
C SER A 61 -22.20 -2.60 -7.71
N THR A 62 -21.81 -3.30 -6.64
CA THR A 62 -22.38 -3.13 -5.29
C THR A 62 -21.53 -2.20 -4.43
N VAL A 63 -20.20 -2.36 -4.47
CA VAL A 63 -19.27 -1.61 -3.60
C VAL A 63 -18.84 -0.28 -4.21
N HIS A 64 -18.91 -0.17 -5.55
CA HIS A 64 -18.54 1.03 -6.30
C HIS A 64 -19.42 1.18 -7.56
N PRO A 65 -20.74 1.41 -7.39
CA PRO A 65 -21.71 1.41 -8.47
C PRO A 65 -21.47 2.53 -9.50
N GLY A 66 -21.80 2.23 -10.76
CA GLY A 66 -21.78 3.22 -11.85
C GLY A 66 -20.39 3.53 -12.42
N HIS A 67 -19.34 2.88 -11.92
CA HIS A 67 -17.96 3.15 -12.32
C HIS A 67 -17.32 1.93 -13.01
N PRO A 68 -16.69 2.11 -14.19
CA PRO A 68 -15.94 1.07 -14.88
C PRO A 68 -14.57 0.84 -14.25
N PHE A 69 -14.12 -0.41 -14.33
CA PHE A 69 -12.83 -0.88 -13.82
C PHE A 69 -11.98 -1.43 -14.96
N ALA A 70 -10.70 -1.10 -14.95
CA ALA A 70 -9.71 -1.64 -15.87
C ALA A 70 -8.74 -2.54 -15.11
N LEU A 71 -8.39 -3.67 -15.71
CA LEU A 71 -7.31 -4.52 -15.22
C LEU A 71 -5.99 -3.77 -15.40
N MET A 72 -5.37 -3.40 -14.29
CA MET A 72 -4.00 -2.91 -14.26
C MET A 72 -3.06 -4.12 -14.38
N PRO A 73 -2.21 -4.19 -15.42
CA PRO A 73 -1.17 -5.20 -15.46
C PRO A 73 -0.27 -5.02 -14.24
N ALA A 74 0.13 -6.13 -13.60
CA ALA A 74 1.13 -6.11 -12.55
C ALA A 74 2.32 -5.28 -13.03
N PHE A 75 2.59 -4.16 -12.35
CA PHE A 75 3.52 -3.11 -12.79
C PHE A 75 4.77 -3.72 -13.45
N ASN A 76 4.84 -3.64 -14.79
CA ASN A 76 6.14 -3.63 -15.43
C ASN A 76 6.76 -2.30 -15.01
N ILE A 77 7.75 -2.40 -14.13
CA ILE A 77 8.54 -1.28 -13.67
C ILE A 77 9.28 -0.76 -14.90
N ILE A 78 8.75 0.26 -15.57
CA ILE A 78 9.58 1.04 -16.48
C ILE A 78 10.40 1.97 -15.59
N HIS A 79 11.56 1.47 -15.15
CA HIS A 79 12.67 2.30 -14.73
C HIS A 79 13.09 3.14 -15.95
N TYR A 80 12.88 4.46 -15.87
CA TYR A 80 13.62 5.44 -16.66
C TYR A 80 14.72 6.03 -15.79
#